data_AF-A0AAW5KBI3-F1
#
_entry.id   AF-A0AAW5KBI3-F1
#
_cell.length_a   1.000
_cell.length_b   1.000
_cell.length_c   1.000
_cell.angle_alpha   90.00
_cell.angle_beta   90.00
_cell.angle_gamma   90.00
#
_symmetry.space_group_name_H-M   'P 1'
#
loop_
_entity.id
_entity.type
_entity.pdbx_description
1 polymer ?
#
loop_
_entity_poly.entity_id
_entity_poly.type
_entity_poly.pdbx_seq_one_letter_code
_entity_poly.pdbx_strand_id
1 'polypeptide(L)' 'MIYSIIETAKENNLKLFEYLNHILETMPNIKPEQYHMLLPWSDTLPETCRLKKSTDRS' A
#
# COMPACT_ATOMS: atom_id res chain seq x y z
N MET A 1 9.11 -6.22 -12.35
CA MET A 1 8.08 -6.52 -11.33
C MET A 1 8.10 -5.55 -10.16
N ILE A 2 9.19 -5.38 -9.40
CA ILE A 2 9.21 -4.44 -8.26
C ILE A 2 8.95 -2.98 -8.68
N TYR A 3 9.52 -2.54 -9.81
CA TYR A 3 9.32 -1.20 -10.35
C TYR A 3 7.86 -0.90 -10.68
N SER A 4 7.14 -1.84 -11.30
CA SER A 4 5.71 -1.69 -11.59
C SER A 4 4.86 -1.57 -10.33
N ILE A 5 5.23 -2.28 -9.25
CA ILE A 5 4.54 -2.17 -7.95
C ILE A 5 4.79 -0.79 -7.33
N ILE A 6 6.04 -0.30 -7.39
CA ILE A 6 6.41 1.02 -6.87
C ILE A 6 5.68 2.13 -7.64
N GLU A 7 5.66 2.04 -8.96
CA GLU A 7 4.98 2.99 -9.84
C GLU A 7 3.47 2.99 -9.56
N THR A 8 2.86 1.81 -9.47
CA THR A 8 1.43 1.69 -9.16
C THR A 8 1.09 2.17 -7.75
N ALA A 9 1.95 1.92 -6.76
CA ALA A 9 1.76 2.41 -5.39
C ALA A 9 1.84 3.95 -5.34
N LYS A 10 2.74 4.56 -6.13
CA LYS A 10 2.82 6.03 -6.27
C LYS A 10 1.54 6.60 -6.89
N GLU A 11 1.07 6.03 -7.99
CA GLU A 11 -0.19 6.45 -8.64
C GLU A 11 -1.39 6.34 -7.68
N ASN A 12 -1.41 5.32 -6.82
CA ASN A 12 -2.44 5.13 -5.79
C ASN A 12 -2.23 5.98 -4.53
N ASN A 13 -1.26 6.91 -4.53
CA ASN A 13 -0.93 7.77 -3.39
C ASN A 13 -0.64 6.94 -2.12
N LEU A 14 0.14 5.87 -2.24
CA LEU A 14 0.59 5.07 -1.11
C LEU A 14 2.00 5.45 -0.67
N LYS A 15 2.22 5.44 0.65
CA LYS A 15 3.56 5.53 1.25
C LYS A 15 4.26 4.21 1.05
N LEU A 16 5.28 4.21 0.19
CA LEU A 16 5.95 2.98 -0.23
C LEU A 16 6.52 2.17 0.94
N PHE A 17 7.13 2.82 1.92
CA PHE A 17 7.72 2.15 3.09
C PHE A 17 6.65 1.47 3.95
N GLU A 18 5.60 2.21 4.32
CA GLU A 18 4.49 1.70 5.14
C GLU A 18 3.73 0.57 4.42
N TYR A 19 3.49 0.74 3.12
CA TYR A 19 2.82 -0.26 2.30
C TYR A 19 3.63 -1.56 2.19
N LEU A 20 4.95 -1.46 1.95
CA LEU A 20 5.82 -2.64 1.91
C LEU A 20 5.89 -3.34 3.28
N ASN A 21 6.00 -2.58 4.38
CA ASN A 21 5.95 -3.16 5.72
C ASN A 21 4.61 -3.87 5.98
N HIS A 22 3.49 -3.24 5.63
CA HIS A 22 2.17 -3.83 5.81
C HIS A 22 2.03 -5.14 5.02
N ILE A 23 2.53 -5.20 3.79
CA ILE A 23 2.57 -6.44 3.01
C ILE A 23 3.38 -7.49 3.76
N LEU A 24 4.61 -7.18 4.17
CA LEU A 24 5.51 -8.14 4.81
C LEU A 24 4.95 -8.67 6.14
N GLU A 25 4.27 -7.84 6.92
CA GLU A 25 3.62 -8.25 8.17
C GLU A 25 2.34 -9.07 7.93
N THR A 26 1.57 -8.73 6.90
CA THR A 26 0.25 -9.33 6.67
C THR A 26 0.33 -10.59 5.82
N MET A 27 1.27 -10.66 4.87
CA MET A 27 1.46 -11.78 3.94
C MET A 27 1.61 -13.16 4.62
N PRO A 28 2.38 -13.33 5.72
CA PRO A 28 2.43 -14.63 6.41
C PRO A 28 1.13 -14.98 7.16
N ASN A 29 0.29 -14.00 7.44
CA ASN A 29 -0.92 -14.15 8.26
C ASN A 29 -2.21 -14.29 7.44
N ILE A 30 -2.16 -14.09 6.12
CA ILE A 30 -3.34 -14.16 5.25
C ILE A 30 -3.24 -15.31 4.24
N LYS A 31 -4.40 -15.78 3.80
CA LYS A 31 -4.49 -16.80 2.76
C LYS A 31 -4.14 -16.20 1.39
N PRO A 32 -3.61 -17.00 0.45
CA PRO A 32 -3.33 -16.55 -0.92
C PRO A 32 -4.56 -15.96 -1.63
N GLU A 33 -5.76 -16.44 -1.28
CA GLU A 33 -7.05 -15.93 -1.77
C GLU A 33 -7.29 -14.46 -1.39
N GLN A 34 -6.66 -13.99 -0.30
CA GLN A 34 -6.79 -12.64 0.23
C GLN A 34 -5.66 -11.72 -0.23
N TYR A 35 -4.74 -12.16 -1.08
CA TYR A 35 -3.64 -11.30 -1.57
C TYR A 35 -4.16 -10.09 -2.35
N HIS A 36 -5.36 -10.18 -2.93
CA HIS A 36 -6.01 -9.02 -3.57
C HIS A 36 -6.22 -7.83 -2.61
N MET A 37 -6.32 -8.08 -1.30
CA MET A 37 -6.48 -7.06 -0.26
C MET A 37 -5.18 -6.29 0.01
N LEU A 38 -4.04 -6.86 -0.39
CA LEU A 38 -2.73 -6.23 -0.26
C LEU A 38 -2.32 -5.46 -1.52
N LEU A 39 -3.15 -5.47 -2.58
CA LEU A 39 -2.86 -4.75 -3.81
C LEU A 39 -2.93 -3.24 -3.57
N PRO A 40 -2.19 -2.43 -4.33
CA PRO A 40 -2.04 -1.00 -4.06
C PRO A 40 -3.34 -0.19 -4.27
N TRP A 41 -4.35 -0.79 -4.89
CA TRP A 41 -5.69 -0.22 -5.07
C TRP A 41 -6.73 -0.82 -4.12
N SER A 42 -6.34 -1.64 -3.15
CA SER A 42 -7.28 -2.24 -2.21
C SER A 42 -7.78 -1.22 -1.19
N ASP A 43 -9.10 -1.17 -1.00
CA ASP A 43 -9.77 -0.36 0.03
C ASP A 43 -9.51 -0.85 1.46
N THR A 44 -8.99 -2.08 1.61
CA THR A 44 -8.67 -2.66 2.93
C THR A 44 -7.35 -2.17 3.50
N LEU A 45 -6.56 -1.40 2.72
CA LEU A 45 -5.27 -0.91 3.18
C LEU A 45 -5.44 0.14 4.29
N PRO A 46 -4.61 0.09 5.35
CA PRO A 46 -4.72 1.04 6.44
C PRO A 46 -4.37 2.46 5.98
N GLU A 47 -4.98 3.45 6.62
CA GLU A 47 -4.73 4.87 6.31
C GLU A 47 -3.25 5.28 6.48
N THR A 48 -2.50 4.55 7.30
CA THR A 48 -1.05 4.75 7.49
C THR A 48 -0.27 4.49 6.20
N CYS A 49 -0.72 3.52 5.39
CA CYS A 49 -0.18 3.24 4.08
C CYS A 49 -0.55 4.29 3.04
N ARG A 50 -1.56 5.13 3.29
CA ARG A 50 -1.93 6.21 2.36
C ARG A 50 -1.08 7.44 2.63
N LEU A 51 -0.55 8.05 1.57
CA LEU A 51 -0.03 9.40 1.62
C LEU A 51 -1.21 10.30 1.95
N LYS A 52 -1.29 10.74 3.22
CA LYS A 52 -2.10 11.92 3.54
C LYS A 52 -1.58 13.00 2.61
N LYS A 53 -2.46 13.51 1.73
CA LYS A 53 -2.15 14.76 1.03
C LYS A 53 -1.87 15.74 2.15
N SER A 54 -0.61 16.08 2.35
CA SER A 54 -0.26 17.26 3.09
C SER A 54 -1.00 18.35 2.34
N THR A 55 -2.12 18.80 2.93
CA THR A 55 -2.60 20.14 2.71
C THR A 55 -1.39 21.00 3.00
N ASP A 56 -0.68 21.34 1.92
CA ASP A 56 0.10 22.54 1.80
C ASP A 56 -0.80 23.64 2.34
N ARG A 57 -0.55 24.02 3.60
CA ARG A 57 -0.99 25.27 4.16
C ARG A 57 0.26 25.95 4.67
N SER A 58 0.62 26.94 3.86
CA SER A 58 1.39 28.15 4.18
C SER A 58 2.89 28.11 3.92
#